data_AF-A0A951CM04-F1
#
_entry.id   AF-A0A951CM04-F1
#
_cell.length_a   1.000
_cell.length_b   1.000
_cell.length_c   1.000
_cell.angle_alpha   90.00
_cell.angle_beta   90.00
_cell.angle_gamma   90.00
#
_symmetry.space_group_name_H-M   'P 1'
#
loop_
_entity.id
_entity.type
_entity.pdbx_description
1 polymer ?
#
loop_
_entity_poly.entity_id
_entity_poly.type
_entity_poly.pdbx_seq_one_letter_code
_entity_poly.pdbx_strand_id
1 'polypeptide(L)'
;MTLRIVDLTEPPQVDDAAVPGVVVAVGPLSGASEFWLQHATFTLSEDDTADRRVITVDSLSDALAELCDRCRRWPQACAVCDDVLRSVDPRGPALAGVVIESLAYSTLQAGPEFARWLAERGPARMPEIADPVLTERDGNTLRVRFNRPSRHNAFSTDARAALLEALTVAQLDSSVDEVVLSGNGPSFCSGGDLAEFGTFADPPSAHLARTRYSPALALDALTARLGHDCRAEVHGRVLGSGLEMAAFCGWVVCRP
;
A
#
# COMPACT_ATOMS: atom_id res chain seq x y z
N MET A 1 -19.77 -6.67 12.33
CA MET A 1 -18.39 -7.18 12.46
C MET A 1 -17.79 -6.53 13.69
N THR A 2 -17.13 -7.30 14.55
CA THR A 2 -16.72 -6.84 15.88
C THR A 2 -15.20 -6.86 15.94
N LEU A 3 -14.60 -5.68 16.12
CA LEU A 3 -13.19 -5.56 16.53
C LEU A 3 -13.05 -6.30 17.86
N ARG A 4 -12.12 -7.25 17.95
CA ARG A 4 -11.78 -7.94 19.18
C ARG A 4 -10.43 -7.45 19.69
N ILE A 5 -10.38 -7.05 20.95
CA ILE A 5 -9.15 -6.65 21.63
C ILE A 5 -8.74 -7.81 22.54
N VAL A 6 -7.47 -8.19 22.49
CA VAL A 6 -6.90 -9.28 23.32
C VAL A 6 -5.64 -8.79 24.01
N ASP A 7 -5.43 -9.19 25.26
CA ASP A 7 -4.26 -8.84 26.04
C ASP A 7 -3.15 -9.90 25.81
N LEU A 8 -1.94 -9.45 25.45
CA LEU A 8 -0.77 -10.30 25.21
C LEU A 8 -0.30 -11.07 26.45
N THR A 9 -0.72 -10.66 27.64
CA THR A 9 -0.43 -11.35 28.90
C THR A 9 -1.41 -12.48 29.21
N GLU A 10 -2.54 -12.53 28.51
CA GLU A 10 -3.54 -13.59 28.67
C GLU A 10 -3.26 -14.77 27.71
N PRO A 11 -3.30 -16.02 28.20
CA PRO A 11 -3.09 -17.19 27.36
C PRO A 11 -4.22 -17.33 26.33
N PRO A 12 -3.92 -17.75 25.09
CA PRO A 12 -4.95 -17.95 24.07
C PRO A 12 -5.92 -19.07 24.47
N GLN A 13 -7.20 -18.85 24.18
CA GLN A 13 -8.25 -19.85 24.34
C GLN A 13 -8.37 -20.71 23.08
N VAL A 14 -8.85 -21.95 23.22
CA VAL A 14 -8.91 -22.95 22.12
C VAL A 14 -9.70 -22.44 20.89
N ASP A 15 -10.69 -21.58 21.11
CA ASP A 15 -11.53 -21.01 20.05
C ASP A 15 -10.92 -19.76 19.36
N ASP A 16 -9.77 -19.26 19.83
CA ASP A 16 -9.18 -18.00 19.36
C ASP A 16 -8.56 -18.09 17.97
N ALA A 17 -8.21 -19.29 17.51
CA ALA A 17 -7.55 -19.52 16.23
C ALA A 17 -8.51 -19.49 15.01
N ALA A 18 -9.83 -19.43 15.22
CA ALA A 18 -10.81 -19.81 14.20
C ALA A 18 -11.86 -18.74 13.84
N VAL A 19 -11.83 -17.54 14.43
CA VAL A 19 -12.90 -16.54 14.23
C VAL A 19 -12.45 -15.45 13.24
N PRO A 20 -13.11 -15.32 12.07
CA PRO A 20 -12.89 -14.20 11.16
C PRO A 20 -13.19 -12.86 11.83
N GLY A 21 -12.33 -11.87 11.64
CA GLY A 21 -12.50 -10.52 12.19
C GLY A 21 -11.21 -9.84 12.60
N VAL A 22 -11.28 -8.52 12.75
CA VAL A 22 -10.13 -7.71 13.17
C VAL A 22 -9.84 -8.03 14.64
N VAL A 23 -8.66 -8.61 14.88
CA VAL A 23 -8.14 -8.92 16.21
C VAL A 23 -6.94 -8.01 16.46
N VAL A 24 -7.03 -7.17 17.48
CA VAL A 24 -5.94 -6.29 17.90
C VAL A 24 -5.39 -6.80 19.22
N ALA A 25 -4.13 -7.25 19.20
CA ALA A 25 -3.43 -7.64 20.41
C ALA A 25 -2.76 -6.41 21.04
N VAL A 26 -2.84 -6.30 22.37
CA VAL A 26 -2.29 -5.16 23.12
C VAL A 26 -1.55 -5.61 24.37
N GLY A 27 -0.63 -4.77 24.83
CA GLY A 27 0.11 -4.98 26.08
C GLY A 27 1.59 -5.24 25.86
N PRO A 28 2.37 -5.40 26.95
CA PRO A 28 3.80 -5.62 26.86
C PRO A 28 4.11 -7.00 26.26
N LEU A 29 5.21 -7.08 25.52
CA LEU A 29 5.71 -8.37 25.01
C LEU A 29 6.12 -9.29 26.17
N SER A 30 5.59 -10.52 26.15
CA SER A 30 5.84 -11.57 27.14
C SER A 30 6.05 -12.93 26.47
N GLY A 31 6.37 -13.97 27.24
CA GLY A 31 6.53 -15.33 26.71
C GLY A 31 5.27 -15.92 26.05
N ALA A 32 4.08 -15.41 26.37
CA ALA A 32 2.80 -15.82 25.78
C ALA A 32 2.47 -15.07 24.47
N SER A 33 3.24 -14.04 24.10
CA SER A 33 2.92 -13.16 22.97
C SER A 33 3.06 -13.83 21.61
N GLU A 34 3.88 -14.87 21.47
CA GLU A 34 4.21 -15.44 20.15
C GLU A 34 2.97 -15.98 19.42
N PHE A 35 1.99 -16.53 20.13
CA PHE A 35 0.73 -16.94 19.52
C PHE A 35 0.01 -15.74 18.88
N TRP A 36 -0.20 -14.67 19.65
CA TRP A 36 -0.92 -13.49 19.17
C TRP A 36 -0.17 -12.73 18.10
N LEU A 37 1.16 -12.68 18.15
CA LEU A 37 2.00 -12.09 17.10
C LEU A 37 1.83 -12.80 15.74
N GLN A 38 1.35 -14.04 15.72
CA GLN A 38 1.08 -14.81 14.50
C GLN A 38 -0.40 -14.80 14.09
N HIS A 39 -1.33 -14.61 15.02
CA HIS A 39 -2.77 -14.80 14.78
C HIS A 39 -3.60 -13.52 14.88
N ALA A 40 -3.11 -12.46 15.54
CA ALA A 40 -3.77 -11.16 15.53
C ALA A 40 -3.61 -10.48 14.16
N THR A 41 -4.55 -9.60 13.81
CA THR A 41 -4.46 -8.77 12.60
C THR A 41 -3.25 -7.84 12.69
N PHE A 42 -3.03 -7.25 13.87
CA PHE A 42 -1.82 -6.54 14.24
C PHE A 42 -1.73 -6.39 15.77
N THR A 43 -0.54 -6.04 16.24
CA THR A 43 -0.24 -5.85 17.67
C THR A 43 0.12 -4.40 17.95
N LEU A 44 -0.42 -3.82 19.02
CA LEU A 44 -0.09 -2.48 19.50
C LEU A 44 0.62 -2.54 20.85
N SER A 45 1.58 -1.64 21.06
CA SER A 45 2.30 -1.49 22.33
C SER A 45 2.65 -0.02 22.58
N GLU A 46 2.74 0.40 23.84
CA GLU A 46 3.36 1.70 24.20
C GLU A 46 4.87 1.56 24.38
N ASP A 47 5.36 0.33 24.58
CA ASP A 47 6.78 0.03 24.71
C ASP A 47 7.47 -0.06 23.34
N ASP A 48 8.64 0.58 23.23
CA ASP A 48 9.53 0.43 22.09
C ASP A 48 9.99 -1.03 21.93
N THR A 49 9.97 -1.51 20.69
CA THR A 49 10.42 -2.87 20.36
C THR A 49 11.05 -2.95 18.98
N ALA A 50 12.02 -3.85 18.84
CA ALA A 50 12.63 -4.18 17.56
C ALA A 50 11.79 -5.19 16.74
N ASP A 51 10.78 -5.82 17.35
CA ASP A 51 9.90 -6.76 16.66
C ASP A 51 8.95 -5.99 15.73
N ARG A 52 9.16 -6.14 14.43
CA ARG A 52 8.40 -5.46 13.38
C ARG A 52 6.93 -5.89 13.28
N ARG A 53 6.52 -6.94 14.01
CA ARG A 53 5.13 -7.38 14.12
C ARG A 53 4.31 -6.53 15.10
N VAL A 54 4.97 -5.63 15.83
CA VAL A 54 4.35 -4.73 16.80
C VAL A 54 4.42 -3.29 16.31
N ILE A 55 3.32 -2.57 16.45
CA ILE A 55 3.20 -1.15 16.14
C ILE A 55 3.26 -0.39 17.46
N THR A 56 4.30 0.42 17.65
CA THR A 56 4.41 1.30 18.81
C THR A 56 3.47 2.50 18.64
N VAL A 57 2.70 2.80 19.69
CA VAL A 57 1.77 3.93 19.74
C VAL A 57 2.00 4.76 21.00
N ASP A 58 1.78 6.07 20.93
CA ASP A 58 1.95 6.96 22.09
C ASP A 58 0.93 6.69 23.20
N SER A 59 -0.27 6.22 22.83
CA SER A 59 -1.33 5.85 23.75
C SER A 59 -2.15 4.69 23.20
N LEU A 60 -2.16 3.57 23.91
CA LEU A 60 -2.98 2.42 23.58
C LEU A 60 -4.47 2.76 23.65
N SER A 61 -4.90 3.51 24.67
CA SER A 61 -6.31 3.88 24.82
C SER A 61 -6.82 4.72 23.66
N ASP A 62 -6.05 5.70 23.21
CA ASP A 62 -6.46 6.59 22.13
C ASP A 62 -6.44 5.85 20.78
N ALA A 63 -5.40 5.05 20.52
CA ALA A 63 -5.30 4.23 19.32
C ALA A 63 -6.47 3.23 19.22
N LEU A 64 -6.81 2.55 20.32
CA LEU A 64 -7.93 1.62 20.37
C LEU A 64 -9.28 2.34 20.20
N ALA A 65 -9.45 3.53 20.78
CA ALA A 65 -10.66 4.33 20.59
C ALA A 65 -10.86 4.73 19.12
N GLU A 66 -9.80 5.17 18.45
CA GLU A 66 -9.85 5.50 17.02
C GLU A 66 -10.16 4.27 16.16
N LEU A 67 -9.50 3.13 16.43
CA LEU A 67 -9.75 1.88 15.71
C LEU A 67 -11.20 1.39 15.91
N CYS A 68 -11.73 1.49 17.13
CA CYS A 68 -13.12 1.16 17.43
C CYS A 68 -14.09 2.03 16.62
N ASP A 69 -13.86 3.36 16.58
CA ASP A 69 -14.69 4.28 15.81
C ASP A 69 -14.64 3.97 14.30
N ARG A 70 -13.44 3.75 13.75
CA ARG A 70 -13.25 3.40 12.35
C ARG A 70 -13.93 2.08 11.99
N CYS A 71 -13.79 1.03 12.81
CA CYS A 71 -14.45 -0.26 12.58
C CYS A 71 -15.98 -0.17 12.66
N ARG A 72 -16.52 0.70 13.52
CA ARG A 72 -17.97 0.96 13.58
C ARG A 72 -18.44 1.74 12.36
N ARG A 73 -17.65 2.72 11.89
CA ARG A 73 -18.01 3.57 10.75
C ARG A 73 -17.88 2.85 9.41
N TRP A 74 -16.86 2.01 9.25
CA TRP A 74 -16.48 1.35 8.00
C TRP A 74 -16.30 -0.18 8.15
N PRO A 75 -17.32 -0.91 8.64
CA PRO A 75 -17.19 -2.34 8.94
C PRO A 75 -16.81 -3.20 7.73
N GLN A 76 -17.27 -2.90 6.50
CA GLN A 76 -16.92 -3.68 5.31
C GLN A 76 -15.47 -3.43 4.88
N ALA A 77 -15.04 -2.17 4.87
CA ALA A 77 -13.64 -1.83 4.60
C ALA A 77 -12.69 -2.48 5.61
N CYS A 78 -13.05 -2.46 6.90
CA CYS A 78 -12.26 -3.12 7.93
C CYS A 78 -12.23 -4.65 7.77
N ALA A 79 -13.34 -5.29 7.37
CA ALA A 79 -13.39 -6.73 7.10
C ALA A 79 -12.42 -7.14 6.00
N VAL A 80 -12.54 -6.47 4.86
CA VAL A 80 -11.74 -6.80 3.68
C VAL A 80 -10.27 -6.46 3.91
N CYS A 81 -9.98 -5.40 4.67
CA CYS A 81 -8.60 -5.08 5.06
C CYS A 81 -7.99 -6.18 5.95
N ASP A 82 -8.75 -6.71 6.92
CA ASP A 82 -8.33 -7.86 7.74
C ASP A 82 -8.06 -9.10 6.87
N ASP A 83 -8.96 -9.42 5.94
CA ASP A 83 -8.80 -10.54 5.00
C ASP A 83 -7.50 -10.38 4.16
N VAL A 84 -7.22 -9.18 3.67
CA VAL A 84 -5.98 -8.89 2.93
C VAL A 84 -4.76 -9.13 3.84
N LEU A 85 -4.72 -8.52 5.03
CA LEU A 85 -3.59 -8.62 5.94
C LEU A 85 -3.30 -10.07 6.34
N ARG A 86 -4.34 -10.88 6.60
CA ARG A 86 -4.21 -12.31 6.93
C ARG A 86 -3.79 -13.17 5.75
N SER A 87 -4.03 -12.72 4.52
CA SER A 87 -3.69 -13.44 3.30
C SER A 87 -2.30 -13.12 2.75
N VAL A 88 -1.59 -12.16 3.35
CA VAL A 88 -0.23 -11.79 2.92
C VAL A 88 0.75 -12.91 3.24
N ASP A 89 1.43 -13.41 2.21
CA ASP A 89 2.65 -14.21 2.35
C ASP A 89 3.86 -13.34 1.97
N PRO A 90 4.66 -12.86 2.96
CA PRO A 90 5.83 -12.02 2.69
C PRO A 90 6.92 -12.69 1.85
N ARG A 91 6.88 -14.02 1.69
CA ARG A 91 7.81 -14.79 0.86
C ARG A 91 7.16 -15.28 -0.43
N GLY A 92 5.88 -14.94 -0.64
CA GLY A 92 5.11 -15.32 -1.80
C GLY A 92 5.46 -14.47 -3.04
N PRO A 93 5.03 -14.92 -4.22
CA PRO A 93 5.22 -14.15 -5.46
C PRO A 93 4.39 -12.86 -5.45
N ALA A 94 4.98 -11.76 -5.93
CA ALA A 94 4.36 -10.43 -5.98
C ALA A 94 2.96 -10.43 -6.64
N LEU A 95 2.79 -11.18 -7.73
CA LEU A 95 1.53 -11.25 -8.46
C LEU A 95 0.36 -11.72 -7.58
N ALA A 96 0.58 -12.67 -6.68
CA ALA A 96 -0.49 -13.15 -5.80
C ALA A 96 -0.97 -12.02 -4.87
N GLY A 97 -0.04 -11.26 -4.29
CA GLY A 97 -0.35 -10.09 -3.47
C GLY A 97 -1.12 -9.01 -4.23
N VAL A 98 -0.65 -8.64 -5.43
CA VAL A 98 -1.32 -7.65 -6.30
C VAL A 98 -2.74 -8.09 -6.69
N VAL A 99 -2.94 -9.39 -6.94
CA VAL A 99 -4.27 -9.93 -7.25
C VAL A 99 -5.19 -9.85 -6.03
N ILE A 100 -4.72 -10.24 -4.83
CA ILE A 100 -5.49 -10.17 -3.58
C ILE A 100 -5.90 -8.73 -3.28
N GLU A 101 -4.94 -7.80 -3.33
CA GLU A 101 -5.18 -6.37 -3.13
C GLU A 101 -6.21 -5.82 -4.13
N SER A 102 -6.06 -6.16 -5.41
CA SER A 102 -6.96 -5.71 -6.47
C SER A 102 -8.39 -6.25 -6.32
N LEU A 103 -8.54 -7.52 -5.91
CA LEU A 103 -9.84 -8.11 -5.60
C LEU A 103 -10.48 -7.42 -4.39
N ALA A 104 -9.71 -7.14 -3.34
CA ALA A 104 -10.17 -6.39 -2.18
C ALA A 104 -10.69 -4.99 -2.57
N TYR A 105 -9.93 -4.22 -3.36
CA TYR A 105 -10.38 -2.94 -3.88
C TYR A 105 -11.67 -3.07 -4.71
N SER A 106 -11.77 -4.08 -5.56
CA SER A 106 -12.93 -4.29 -6.42
C SER A 106 -14.18 -4.62 -5.62
N THR A 107 -14.04 -5.43 -4.57
CA THR A 107 -15.10 -5.73 -3.60
C THR A 107 -15.55 -4.46 -2.87
N LEU A 108 -14.61 -3.64 -2.38
CA LEU A 108 -14.94 -2.43 -1.62
C LEU A 108 -15.53 -1.31 -2.48
N GLN A 109 -15.00 -1.11 -3.70
CA GLN A 109 -15.48 -0.07 -4.62
C GLN A 109 -16.85 -0.39 -5.22
N ALA A 110 -17.31 -1.63 -5.15
CA ALA A 110 -18.69 -2.00 -5.47
C ALA A 110 -19.66 -1.83 -4.28
N GLY A 111 -19.14 -1.55 -3.08
CA GLY A 111 -19.89 -1.57 -1.84
C GLY A 111 -20.56 -0.24 -1.44
N PRO A 112 -21.55 -0.28 -0.54
CA PRO A 112 -22.27 0.90 -0.05
C PRO A 112 -21.39 1.90 0.71
N GLU A 113 -20.34 1.43 1.39
CA GLU A 113 -19.40 2.31 2.10
C GLU A 113 -18.67 3.24 1.13
N PHE A 114 -18.18 2.68 0.02
CA PHE A 114 -17.53 3.48 -1.01
C PHE A 114 -18.51 4.44 -1.70
N ALA A 115 -19.73 3.98 -2.00
CA ALA A 115 -20.78 4.83 -2.56
C ALA A 115 -21.11 6.02 -1.64
N ARG A 116 -21.21 5.78 -0.32
CA ARG A 116 -21.39 6.84 0.69
C ARG A 116 -20.21 7.81 0.69
N TRP A 117 -18.98 7.30 0.71
CA TRP A 117 -17.79 8.14 0.69
C TRP A 117 -17.71 9.01 -0.58
N LEU A 118 -18.04 8.47 -1.75
CA LEU A 118 -18.10 9.23 -3.00
C LEU A 118 -19.12 10.37 -2.93
N ALA A 119 -20.30 10.11 -2.38
CA ALA A 119 -21.33 11.11 -2.19
C ALA A 119 -20.90 12.21 -1.20
N GLU A 120 -20.26 11.84 -0.08
CA GLU A 120 -19.77 12.78 0.95
C GLU A 120 -18.60 13.65 0.46
N ARG A 121 -17.68 13.08 -0.33
CA ARG A 121 -16.53 13.82 -0.87
C ARG A 121 -16.93 14.91 -1.85
N GLY A 122 -18.01 14.69 -2.59
CA GLY A 122 -18.45 15.57 -3.68
C GLY A 122 -17.62 15.41 -4.95
N PRO A 123 -17.95 16.17 -6.01
CA PRO A 123 -17.32 16.05 -7.31
C PRO A 123 -15.84 16.38 -7.24
N ALA A 124 -15.00 15.59 -7.90
CA ALA A 124 -13.61 15.94 -8.13
C ALA A 124 -13.37 16.23 -9.61
N ARG A 125 -12.55 17.23 -9.86
CA ARG A 125 -12.03 17.50 -11.20
C ARG A 125 -10.70 16.77 -11.36
N MET A 126 -10.57 15.99 -12.42
CA MET A 126 -9.28 15.49 -12.89
C MET A 126 -8.61 16.60 -13.70
N PRO A 127 -7.48 17.16 -13.23
CA PRO A 127 -6.70 18.06 -14.07
C PRO A 127 -5.87 17.22 -15.05
N GLU A 128 -5.88 17.65 -16.31
CA GLU A 128 -4.87 17.22 -17.28
C GLU A 128 -3.55 17.88 -16.90
N ILE A 129 -2.54 17.06 -16.63
CA ILE A 129 -1.19 17.50 -16.34
C ILE A 129 -0.29 16.83 -17.38
N ALA A 130 0.32 17.64 -18.24
CA ALA A 130 1.27 17.14 -19.22
C ALA A 130 2.46 16.48 -18.52
N ASP A 131 2.99 15.43 -19.15
CA ASP A 131 4.17 14.70 -18.70
C ASP A 131 4.08 14.28 -17.22
N PRO A 132 3.08 13.47 -16.82
CA PRO A 132 2.86 13.07 -15.42
C PRO A 132 4.01 12.24 -14.84
N VAL A 133 4.89 11.74 -15.70
CA VAL A 133 6.18 11.11 -15.38
C VAL A 133 7.24 11.65 -16.33
N LEU A 134 8.40 12.01 -15.80
CA LEU A 134 9.57 12.43 -16.57
C LEU A 134 10.65 11.36 -16.52
N THR A 135 11.23 11.06 -17.68
CA THR A 135 12.36 10.13 -17.81
C THR A 135 13.61 10.85 -18.29
N GLU A 136 14.75 10.54 -17.69
CA GLU A 136 16.05 11.05 -18.11
C GLU A 136 17.07 9.90 -18.06
N ARG A 137 17.89 9.78 -19.09
CA ARG A 137 18.96 8.77 -19.13
C ARG A 137 20.31 9.45 -19.02
N ASP A 138 21.10 8.99 -18.06
CA ASP A 138 22.47 9.43 -17.81
C ASP A 138 23.39 8.20 -17.84
N GLY A 139 24.09 7.99 -18.95
CA GLY A 139 24.82 6.75 -19.20
C GLY A 139 23.89 5.53 -19.16
N ASN A 140 24.15 4.62 -18.22
CA ASN A 140 23.37 3.40 -18.01
C ASN A 140 22.23 3.58 -16.98
N THR A 141 22.14 4.76 -16.35
CA THR A 141 21.10 5.06 -15.36
C THR A 141 19.86 5.61 -16.02
N LEU A 142 18.71 4.98 -15.76
CA LEU A 142 17.39 5.54 -16.08
C LEU A 142 16.77 6.19 -14.83
N ARG A 143 16.59 7.51 -14.88
CA ARG A 143 15.92 8.29 -13.84
C ARG A 143 14.45 8.49 -14.23
N VAL A 144 13.54 8.02 -13.39
CA VAL A 144 12.09 8.12 -13.57
C VAL A 144 11.50 8.94 -12.43
N ARG A 145 10.81 10.03 -12.76
CA ARG A 145 10.28 11.00 -11.78
C ARG A 145 8.78 11.16 -11.93
N PHE A 146 8.01 10.94 -10.88
CA PHE A 146 6.63 11.43 -10.84
C PHE A 146 6.62 12.96 -10.96
N ASN A 147 5.74 13.50 -11.80
CA ASN A 147 5.77 14.91 -12.18
C ASN A 147 4.37 15.54 -12.18
N ARG A 148 3.66 15.39 -11.05
CA ARG A 148 2.41 16.10 -10.75
C ARG A 148 2.54 16.83 -9.41
N PRO A 149 3.53 17.74 -9.24
CA PRO A 149 3.94 18.25 -7.94
C PRO A 149 2.85 19.02 -7.20
N SER A 150 1.97 19.72 -7.93
CA SER A 150 0.81 20.44 -7.37
C SER A 150 -0.25 19.54 -6.74
N ARG A 151 -0.19 18.22 -7.01
CA ARG A 151 -1.07 17.19 -6.43
C ARG A 151 -0.31 16.18 -5.59
N HIS A 152 0.88 16.54 -5.09
CA HIS A 152 1.76 15.61 -4.38
C HIS A 152 1.97 14.31 -5.16
N ASN A 153 2.11 14.42 -6.49
CA ASN A 153 2.35 13.29 -7.37
C ASN A 153 1.29 12.17 -7.24
N ALA A 154 0.02 12.53 -7.01
CA ALA A 154 -1.07 11.56 -6.98
C ALA A 154 -1.05 10.70 -8.26
N PHE A 155 -1.20 9.39 -8.08
CA PHE A 155 -1.01 8.37 -9.11
C PHE A 155 -2.30 8.10 -9.88
N SER A 156 -2.40 8.72 -11.05
CA SER A 156 -3.51 8.64 -11.98
C SER A 156 -3.26 7.64 -13.10
N THR A 157 -4.27 7.43 -13.95
CA THR A 157 -4.24 6.47 -15.06
C THR A 157 -3.20 6.86 -16.13
N ASP A 158 -3.06 8.15 -16.44
CA ASP A 158 -2.02 8.69 -17.32
C ASP A 158 -0.60 8.54 -16.72
N ALA A 159 -0.45 8.81 -15.41
CA ALA A 159 0.81 8.57 -14.71
C ALA A 159 1.21 7.09 -14.71
N ARG A 160 0.24 6.19 -14.58
CA ARG A 160 0.45 4.73 -14.68
C ARG A 160 0.96 4.33 -16.05
N ALA A 161 0.31 4.81 -17.11
CA ALA A 161 0.74 4.51 -18.47
C ALA A 161 2.17 5.01 -18.73
N ALA A 162 2.46 6.28 -18.40
CA ALA A 162 3.77 6.88 -18.59
C ALA A 162 4.87 6.18 -17.76
N LEU A 163 4.57 5.77 -16.53
CA LEU A 163 5.50 4.99 -15.70
C LEU A 163 5.77 3.61 -16.33
N LEU A 164 4.75 2.90 -16.81
CA LEU A 164 4.93 1.59 -17.44
C LEU A 164 5.74 1.67 -18.73
N GLU A 165 5.56 2.71 -19.53
CA GLU A 165 6.38 2.97 -20.71
C GLU A 165 7.86 3.12 -20.31
N ALA A 166 8.15 3.95 -19.30
CA ALA A 166 9.50 4.13 -18.78
C ALA A 166 10.13 2.84 -18.26
N LEU A 167 9.39 2.06 -17.47
CA LEU A 167 9.88 0.80 -16.91
C LEU A 167 10.07 -0.27 -17.99
N THR A 168 9.23 -0.28 -19.02
CA THR A 168 9.35 -1.19 -20.16
C THR A 168 10.65 -0.92 -20.92
N VAL A 169 11.06 0.34 -21.09
CA VAL A 169 12.37 0.69 -21.65
C VAL A 169 13.50 0.04 -20.84
N ALA A 170 13.48 0.17 -19.50
CA ALA A 170 14.50 -0.45 -18.64
C ALA A 170 14.48 -1.98 -18.64
N GLN A 171 13.33 -2.61 -18.91
CA GLN A 171 13.23 -4.07 -19.00
C GLN A 171 13.80 -4.60 -20.31
N LEU A 172 13.58 -3.88 -21.42
CA LEU A 172 13.99 -4.31 -22.75
C LEU A 172 15.44 -3.93 -23.09
N ASP A 173 15.95 -2.83 -22.53
CA ASP A 173 17.31 -2.37 -22.78
C ASP A 173 18.28 -2.89 -21.71
N SER A 174 19.04 -3.92 -22.07
CA SER A 174 20.04 -4.53 -21.18
C SER A 174 21.22 -3.61 -20.82
N SER A 175 21.39 -2.48 -21.51
CA SER A 175 22.39 -1.47 -21.14
C SER A 175 21.94 -0.56 -19.99
N VAL A 176 20.68 -0.68 -19.53
CA VAL A 176 20.22 -0.05 -18.30
C VAL A 176 20.56 -0.95 -17.11
N ASP A 177 21.56 -0.58 -16.33
CA ASP A 177 22.00 -1.28 -15.12
C ASP A 177 21.55 -0.59 -13.83
N GLU A 178 20.94 0.59 -13.91
CA GLU A 178 20.44 1.33 -12.75
C GLU A 178 19.11 2.02 -13.07
N VAL A 179 18.13 1.91 -12.16
CA VAL A 179 16.83 2.59 -12.23
C VAL A 179 16.63 3.40 -10.96
N VAL A 180 16.29 4.68 -11.11
CA VAL A 180 16.05 5.59 -10.00
C VAL A 180 14.63 6.13 -10.08
N LEU A 181 13.75 5.64 -9.21
CA LEU A 181 12.40 6.16 -9.05
C LEU A 181 12.38 7.30 -8.02
N SER A 182 11.79 8.43 -8.37
CA SER A 182 11.70 9.61 -7.49
C SER A 182 10.45 10.44 -7.79
N GLY A 183 10.22 11.53 -7.04
CA GLY A 183 9.14 12.47 -7.31
C GLY A 183 9.63 13.91 -7.42
N ASN A 184 9.00 14.71 -8.27
CA ASN A 184 9.24 16.15 -8.34
C ASN A 184 8.39 16.90 -7.31
N GLY A 185 8.91 18.04 -6.84
CA GLY A 185 8.19 18.91 -5.91
C GLY A 185 8.17 18.37 -4.47
N PRO A 186 7.10 18.64 -3.70
CA PRO A 186 7.11 18.48 -2.24
C PRO A 186 6.95 17.04 -1.74
N SER A 187 6.75 16.06 -2.62
CA SER A 187 6.48 14.68 -2.21
C SER A 187 6.93 13.69 -3.27
N PHE A 188 7.21 12.45 -2.87
CA PHE A 188 7.45 11.35 -3.78
C PHE A 188 6.18 10.99 -4.57
N CYS A 189 5.15 10.47 -3.90
CA CYS A 189 3.87 10.07 -4.47
C CYS A 189 2.84 9.84 -3.35
N SER A 190 1.71 10.53 -3.42
CA SER A 190 0.63 10.46 -2.41
C SER A 190 -0.35 9.30 -2.60
N GLY A 191 -0.06 8.36 -3.50
CA GLY A 191 -0.91 7.20 -3.80
C GLY A 191 -1.93 7.50 -4.89
N GLY A 192 -2.90 6.60 -5.08
CA GLY A 192 -3.91 6.72 -6.14
C GLY A 192 -4.61 8.08 -6.16
N ASP A 193 -4.79 8.68 -7.33
CA ASP A 193 -5.51 9.94 -7.47
C ASP A 193 -6.98 9.72 -7.13
N LEU A 194 -7.39 10.19 -5.95
CA LEU A 194 -8.77 10.05 -5.48
C LEU A 194 -9.75 10.66 -6.47
N ALA A 195 -9.35 11.63 -7.31
CA ALA A 195 -10.23 12.18 -8.34
C ALA A 195 -10.70 11.12 -9.37
N GLU A 196 -9.95 10.04 -9.58
CA GLU A 196 -10.32 8.92 -10.47
C GLU A 196 -11.19 7.86 -9.78
N PHE A 197 -11.38 7.95 -8.47
CA PHE A 197 -12.17 6.97 -7.75
C PHE A 197 -13.63 7.12 -8.16
N GLY A 198 -14.22 6.02 -8.65
CA GLY A 198 -15.58 5.98 -9.18
C GLY A 198 -15.70 6.27 -10.69
N THR A 199 -14.60 6.46 -11.43
CA THR A 199 -14.65 6.72 -12.89
C THR A 199 -14.56 5.46 -13.74
N PHE A 200 -14.10 4.34 -13.20
CA PHE A 200 -14.11 3.06 -13.91
C PHE A 200 -15.54 2.60 -14.20
N ALA A 201 -15.74 2.00 -15.37
CA ALA A 201 -17.06 1.50 -15.79
C ALA A 201 -17.59 0.40 -14.87
N ASP A 202 -16.72 -0.48 -14.40
CA ASP A 202 -17.06 -1.62 -13.55
C ASP A 202 -15.82 -2.12 -12.76
N PRO A 203 -16.02 -2.82 -11.62
CA PRO A 203 -14.92 -3.35 -10.82
C PRO A 203 -14.02 -4.37 -11.56
N PRO A 204 -14.53 -5.31 -12.38
CA PRO A 204 -13.67 -6.19 -13.19
C PRO A 204 -12.69 -5.44 -14.10
N SER A 205 -13.14 -4.39 -14.79
CA SER A 205 -12.27 -3.54 -15.62
C SER A 205 -11.16 -2.87 -14.78
N ALA A 206 -11.50 -2.35 -13.60
CA ALA A 206 -10.51 -1.79 -12.67
C ALA A 206 -9.53 -2.86 -12.16
N HIS A 207 -10.01 -4.09 -11.91
CA HIS A 207 -9.17 -5.22 -11.50
C HIS A 207 -8.14 -5.58 -12.56
N LEU A 208 -8.57 -5.69 -13.83
CA LEU A 208 -7.68 -5.97 -14.95
C LEU A 208 -6.67 -4.84 -15.16
N ALA A 209 -7.09 -3.58 -15.01
CA ALA A 209 -6.17 -2.45 -15.07
C ALA A 209 -5.05 -2.56 -14.02
N ARG A 210 -5.40 -2.85 -12.76
CA ARG A 210 -4.42 -2.98 -11.67
C ARG A 210 -3.50 -4.19 -11.82
N THR A 211 -3.98 -5.31 -12.37
CA THR A 211 -3.23 -6.58 -12.42
C THR A 211 -2.47 -6.81 -13.73
N ARG A 212 -2.96 -6.28 -14.86
CA ARG A 212 -2.31 -6.44 -16.18
C ARG A 212 -1.40 -5.28 -16.55
N TYR A 213 -1.63 -4.11 -15.96
CA TYR A 213 -0.85 -2.89 -16.15
C TYR A 213 -0.33 -2.41 -14.78
N SER A 214 0.42 -3.29 -14.11
CA SER A 214 0.96 -3.04 -12.77
C SER A 214 2.41 -2.55 -12.84
N PRO A 215 2.69 -1.28 -12.50
CA PRO A 215 4.06 -0.82 -12.32
C PRO A 215 4.78 -1.57 -11.21
N ALA A 216 4.07 -2.01 -10.16
CA ALA A 216 4.63 -2.82 -9.08
C ALA A 216 5.24 -4.13 -9.60
N LEU A 217 4.55 -4.85 -10.48
CA LEU A 217 5.09 -6.07 -11.09
C LEU A 217 6.24 -5.78 -12.07
N ALA A 218 6.21 -4.62 -12.74
CA ALA A 218 7.31 -4.21 -13.59
C ALA A 218 8.58 -3.88 -12.78
N LEU A 219 8.40 -3.23 -11.61
CA LEU A 219 9.46 -2.95 -10.65
C LEU A 219 9.97 -4.23 -9.98
N ASP A 220 9.10 -5.17 -9.62
CA ASP A 220 9.49 -6.49 -9.08
C ASP A 220 10.45 -7.21 -10.05
N ALA A 221 10.10 -7.28 -11.33
CA ALA A 221 10.95 -7.89 -12.36
C ALA A 221 12.28 -7.14 -12.56
N LEU A 222 12.27 -5.80 -12.50
CA LEU A 222 13.49 -5.00 -12.58
C LEU A 222 14.37 -5.20 -11.35
N THR A 223 13.79 -5.24 -10.15
CA THR A 223 14.49 -5.48 -8.89
C THR A 223 15.10 -6.87 -8.86
N ALA A 224 14.43 -7.89 -9.40
CA ALA A 224 15.01 -9.22 -9.56
C ALA A 224 16.26 -9.23 -10.46
N ARG A 225 16.34 -8.32 -11.44
CA ARG A 225 17.49 -8.17 -12.35
C ARG A 225 18.59 -7.27 -11.79
N LEU A 226 18.22 -6.15 -11.17
CA LEU A 226 19.11 -5.05 -10.80
C LEU A 226 19.49 -5.05 -9.31
N GLY A 227 18.76 -5.77 -8.46
CA GLY A 227 18.96 -5.74 -7.01
C GLY A 227 18.84 -4.32 -6.46
N HIS A 228 19.88 -3.88 -5.72
CA HIS A 228 19.93 -2.56 -5.10
C HIS A 228 19.99 -1.39 -6.10
N ASP A 229 20.35 -1.65 -7.36
CA ASP A 229 20.44 -0.61 -8.40
C ASP A 229 19.06 -0.23 -8.97
N CYS A 230 18.00 -0.96 -8.62
CA CYS A 230 16.62 -0.48 -8.72
C CYS A 230 16.26 0.23 -7.40
N ARG A 231 16.39 1.55 -7.34
CA ARG A 231 16.18 2.33 -6.11
C ARG A 231 15.03 3.32 -6.19
N ALA A 232 14.39 3.54 -5.05
CA ALA A 232 13.47 4.65 -4.82
C ALA A 232 14.15 5.72 -3.95
N GLU A 233 14.16 6.96 -4.41
CA GLU A 233 14.53 8.14 -3.61
C GLU A 233 13.25 8.86 -3.18
N VAL A 234 12.89 8.72 -1.91
CA VAL A 234 11.60 9.15 -1.37
C VAL A 234 11.74 10.33 -0.40
N HIS A 235 10.74 11.22 -0.41
CA HIS A 235 10.62 12.38 0.48
C HIS A 235 9.15 12.80 0.60
N GLY A 236 8.83 13.57 1.65
CA GLY A 236 7.48 14.08 1.86
C GLY A 236 6.42 12.97 1.96
N ARG A 237 5.32 13.08 1.20
CA ARG A 237 4.25 12.08 1.20
C ARG A 237 4.63 10.85 0.37
N VAL A 238 4.55 9.67 0.99
CA VAL A 238 4.77 8.34 0.40
C VAL A 238 3.63 7.42 0.85
N LEU A 239 2.51 7.41 0.12
CA LEU A 239 1.26 6.77 0.58
C LEU A 239 0.65 5.86 -0.49
N GLY A 240 -0.12 4.85 -0.09
CA GLY A 240 -0.85 3.97 -1.02
C GLY A 240 0.04 3.40 -2.12
N SER A 241 -0.37 3.51 -3.39
CA SER A 241 0.47 3.11 -4.52
C SER A 241 1.85 3.78 -4.51
N GLY A 242 2.01 5.00 -4.00
CA GLY A 242 3.32 5.62 -3.81
C GLY A 242 4.26 4.77 -2.96
N LEU A 243 3.78 4.29 -1.81
CA LEU A 243 4.53 3.38 -0.96
C LEU A 243 4.71 2.00 -1.62
N GLU A 244 3.69 1.49 -2.30
CA GLU A 244 3.74 0.25 -3.07
C GLU A 244 4.91 0.27 -4.07
N MET A 245 4.96 1.24 -4.99
CA MET A 245 6.06 1.34 -5.97
C MET A 245 7.42 1.47 -5.29
N ALA A 246 7.55 2.25 -4.22
CA ALA A 246 8.81 2.37 -3.50
C ALA A 246 9.25 1.04 -2.86
N ALA A 247 8.30 0.28 -2.31
CA ALA A 247 8.57 -1.02 -1.68
C ALA A 247 8.97 -2.12 -2.68
N PHE A 248 8.58 -1.99 -3.94
CA PHE A 248 9.01 -2.90 -5.02
C PHE A 248 10.40 -2.57 -5.59
N CYS A 249 11.01 -1.45 -5.21
CA CYS A 249 12.42 -1.18 -5.49
C CYS A 249 13.32 -1.99 -4.53
N GLY A 250 14.51 -2.40 -4.99
CA GLY A 250 15.47 -3.15 -4.19
C GLY A 250 16.15 -2.32 -3.10
N TRP A 251 16.11 -1.00 -3.20
CA TRP A 251 16.61 -0.09 -2.16
C TRP A 251 15.76 1.18 -2.05
N VAL A 252 15.50 1.62 -0.81
CA VAL A 252 14.77 2.86 -0.54
C VAL A 252 15.67 3.82 0.22
N VAL A 253 15.89 5.01 -0.34
CA VAL A 253 16.58 6.12 0.31
C VAL A 253 15.55 7.14 0.74
N CYS A 254 15.41 7.34 2.06
CA CYS A 254 14.56 8.38 2.62
C CYS A 254 15.37 9.66 2.83
N ARG A 255 14.90 10.79 2.26
CA ARG A 255 15.42 12.11 2.60
C ARG A 255 14.45 12.81 3.55
N PRO A 256 14.96 13.50 4.60
CA PRO A 256 14.13 14.29 5.51
C PRO A 256 13.38 15.42 4.78
#